data_AF-A0AAV4HMD8-F1
#
_entry.id   AF-A0AAV4HMD8-F1
#
_cell.length_a   1.000
_cell.length_b   1.000
_cell.length_c   1.000
_cell.angle_alpha   90.00
_cell.angle_beta   90.00
_cell.angle_gamma   90.00
#
_symmetry.space_group_name_H-M   'P 1'
#
loop_
_entity.id
_entity.type
_entity.pdbx_description
1 polymer ?
#
loop_
_entity_poly.entity_id
_entity_poly.type
_entity_poly.pdbx_seq_one_letter_code
_entity_poly.pdbx_strand_id
1 'polypeptide(L)'
;MERKMLGLKLTDKISCKEIRKKTQVSDIVQYIAKQKWKWAGHVARLQDNMWTLRVTEWQPRNGKRSRGRQARRRRDDIVRTMGNTWTREAKDREEWRRDAEGFIMQ
;
A
#
# COMPACT_ATOMS: atom_id res chain seq x y z
N MET A 1 -16.80 14.60 1.16
CA MET A 1 -17.25 14.23 -0.20
C MET A 1 -18.50 13.33 -0.13
N GLU A 2 -18.43 12.17 0.51
CA GLU A 2 -19.55 11.21 0.59
C GLU A 2 -20.86 11.82 1.12
N ARG A 3 -20.82 12.71 2.12
CA ARG A 3 -22.01 13.45 2.59
C ARG A 3 -22.66 14.29 1.49
N LYS A 4 -21.86 15.01 0.71
CA LYS A 4 -22.36 15.85 -0.40
C LYS A 4 -23.00 15.01 -1.49
N MET A 5 -22.48 13.81 -1.78
CA MET A 5 -23.07 12.88 -2.76
C MET A 5 -24.50 12.48 -2.40
N LEU A 6 -24.80 12.41 -1.09
CA LEU A 6 -26.12 12.07 -0.56
C LEU A 6 -26.95 13.30 -0.15
N GLY A 7 -26.47 14.53 -0.41
CA GLY A 7 -27.14 15.76 0.01
C GLY A 7 -27.23 15.98 1.54
N LEU A 8 -26.43 15.25 2.33
CA LEU A 8 -26.50 15.26 3.79
C LEU A 8 -25.73 16.43 4.40
N LYS A 9 -26.30 17.01 5.46
CA LYS A 9 -25.70 18.06 6.28
C LYS A 9 -25.05 17.45 7.53
N LEU A 10 -24.27 18.24 8.27
CA LEU A 10 -23.70 17.82 9.56
C LEU A 10 -24.78 17.70 10.65
N THR A 11 -25.86 18.46 10.52
CA THR A 11 -27.02 18.47 11.42
C THR A 11 -27.78 17.15 11.45
N ASP A 12 -27.72 16.36 10.37
CA ASP A 12 -28.44 15.08 10.26
C ASP A 12 -27.86 14.02 11.19
N LYS A 13 -26.68 14.24 11.78
CA LYS A 13 -26.00 13.38 12.77
C LYS A 13 -25.86 11.90 12.36
N ILE A 14 -25.97 11.59 11.07
CA ILE A 14 -25.77 10.25 10.52
C ILE A 14 -24.30 9.84 10.66
N SER A 15 -24.05 8.59 11.06
CA SER A 15 -22.70 8.08 11.22
C SER A 15 -21.97 7.95 9.87
N CYS A 16 -20.64 8.09 9.89
CA CYS A 16 -19.83 7.87 8.69
C CYS A 16 -19.93 6.41 8.18
N LYS A 17 -20.17 5.45 9.09
CA LYS A 17 -20.36 4.03 8.73
C LYS A 17 -21.63 3.84 7.89
N GLU A 18 -22.74 4.47 8.27
CA GLU A 18 -23.98 4.42 7.51
C GLU A 18 -23.88 5.14 6.17
N ILE A 19 -23.21 6.30 6.15
CA ILE A 19 -22.94 7.02 4.90
C ILE A 19 -22.15 6.12 3.95
N ARG A 20 -21.08 5.48 4.43
CA ARG A 20 -20.26 4.55 3.65
C ARG A 20 -21.06 3.34 3.15
N LYS A 21 -21.96 2.79 3.97
CA LYS A 21 -22.87 1.70 3.58
C LYS A 21 -23.84 2.12 2.47
N LYS A 22 -24.25 3.39 2.43
CA LYS A 22 -25.13 3.93 1.38
C LYS A 22 -24.36 4.28 0.11
N THR A 23 -23.16 4.84 0.23
CA THR A 23 -22.37 5.27 -0.94
C THR A 23 -21.65 4.11 -1.63
N GLN A 24 -21.42 2.98 -0.94
CA GLN A 24 -20.65 1.83 -1.46
C GLN A 24 -19.27 2.23 -2.02
N VAL A 25 -18.73 3.36 -1.55
CA VAL A 25 -17.42 3.83 -1.97
C VAL A 25 -16.37 2.89 -1.39
N SER A 26 -15.47 2.41 -2.25
CA SER A 26 -14.37 1.54 -1.85
C SER A 26 -13.51 2.19 -0.76
N ASP A 27 -13.03 1.41 0.20
CA ASP A 27 -12.16 1.94 1.25
C ASP A 27 -10.87 2.51 0.65
N ILE A 28 -10.58 3.77 0.96
CA ILE A 28 -9.38 4.46 0.50
C ILE A 28 -8.11 3.78 1.00
N VAL A 29 -8.13 3.17 2.19
CA VAL A 29 -6.98 2.46 2.75
C VAL A 29 -6.68 1.21 1.91
N GLN A 30 -7.72 0.44 1.59
CA GLN A 30 -7.60 -0.74 0.72
C GLN A 30 -7.17 -0.35 -0.69
N TYR A 31 -7.69 0.76 -1.23
CA TYR A 31 -7.27 1.28 -2.52
C TYR A 31 -5.78 1.65 -2.53
N ILE A 32 -5.31 2.39 -1.52
CA ILE A 32 -3.89 2.76 -1.37
C ILE A 32 -3.02 1.50 -1.25
N ALA A 33 -3.43 0.53 -0.45
CA ALA A 33 -2.71 -0.75 -0.30
C ALA A 33 -2.62 -1.49 -1.64
N LYS A 34 -3.71 -1.57 -2.40
CA LYS A 34 -3.74 -2.18 -3.73
C LYS A 34 -2.81 -1.49 -4.72
N GLN A 35 -2.77 -0.16 -4.72
CA GLN A 35 -1.85 0.60 -5.57
C GLN A 35 -0.40 0.39 -5.16
N LYS A 36 -0.12 0.38 -3.85
CA LYS A 36 1.21 0.09 -3.31
C LYS A 36 1.70 -1.30 -3.73
N TRP A 37 0.83 -2.30 -3.68
CA TRP A 37 1.13 -3.66 -4.10
C TRP A 37 1.41 -3.79 -5.60
N LYS A 38 0.57 -3.16 -6.44
CA LYS A 38 0.79 -3.11 -7.90
C LYS A 38 2.11 -2.46 -8.24
N TRP A 39 2.42 -1.33 -7.58
CA TRP A 39 3.67 -0.61 -7.79
C TRP A 39 4.88 -1.44 -7.38
N ALA A 40 4.82 -2.16 -6.25
CA ALA A 40 5.90 -3.03 -5.80
C ALA A 40 6.22 -4.12 -6.82
N GLY A 41 5.20 -4.81 -7.33
CA GLY A 41 5.40 -5.81 -8.39
C GLY A 41 5.94 -5.21 -9.68
N HIS A 42 5.50 -4.01 -10.05
CA HIS A 42 6.03 -3.30 -11.21
C HIS A 42 7.53 -2.98 -11.03
N VAL A 43 7.94 -2.46 -9.88
CA VAL A 43 9.36 -2.17 -9.59
C VAL A 43 10.23 -3.42 -9.61
N ALA A 44 9.76 -4.53 -9.06
CA ALA A 44 10.51 -5.79 -9.03
C ALA A 44 10.76 -6.38 -10.44
N ARG A 45 9.90 -6.05 -11.41
CA ARG A 45 10.00 -6.54 -12.80
C ARG A 45 10.70 -5.56 -13.75
N LEU A 46 11.03 -4.36 -13.30
CA LEU A 46 11.75 -3.41 -14.15
C LEU A 46 13.20 -3.85 -14.34
N GLN A 47 13.64 -4.02 -15.59
CA GLN A 47 15.02 -4.40 -15.91
C GLN A 47 15.99 -3.20 -15.94
N ASP A 48 15.54 -2.03 -16.41
CA ASP A 48 16.46 -0.90 -16.70
C ASP A 48 16.48 0.22 -15.63
N ASN A 49 15.52 0.26 -14.69
CA ASN A 49 15.50 1.31 -13.66
C ASN A 49 16.24 0.92 -12.38
N MET A 50 17.57 0.89 -12.51
CA MET A 50 18.48 0.73 -11.39
C MET A 50 18.21 1.75 -10.28
N TRP A 51 17.79 2.98 -10.59
CA TRP A 51 17.51 4.01 -9.59
C TRP A 51 16.23 3.76 -8.79
N THR A 52 15.13 3.38 -9.43
CA THR A 52 13.87 3.12 -8.73
C THR A 52 14.02 1.93 -7.79
N LEU A 53 14.66 0.85 -8.25
CA LEU A 53 14.96 -0.30 -7.42
C LEU A 53 15.91 0.06 -6.29
N ARG A 54 17.05 0.72 -6.59
CA ARG A 54 18.01 1.18 -5.59
C ARG A 54 17.34 2.00 -4.52
N VAL A 55 16.61 3.07 -4.85
CA VAL A 55 15.95 3.94 -3.86
C VAL A 55 14.93 3.17 -3.00
N THR A 56 14.24 2.19 -3.59
CA THR A 56 13.22 1.39 -2.89
C THR A 56 13.83 0.38 -1.93
N GLU A 57 14.89 -0.30 -2.36
CA GLU A 57 15.60 -1.31 -1.57
C GLU A 57 16.66 -0.71 -0.65
N TRP A 58 17.03 0.56 -0.87
CA TRP A 58 18.15 1.21 -0.22
C TRP A 58 18.01 1.13 1.30
N GLN A 59 18.96 0.40 1.89
CA GLN A 59 19.09 0.21 3.32
C GLN A 59 20.53 0.53 3.69
N PRO A 60 20.81 1.58 4.49
CA PRO A 60 22.10 1.70 5.14
C PRO A 60 22.39 0.42 5.93
N ARG A 61 23.45 -0.31 5.53
CA ARG A 61 23.91 -1.53 6.21
C ARG A 61 24.32 -1.27 7.67
N ASN A 62 24.94 -0.11 7.92
CA ASN A 62 25.52 0.24 9.23
C ASN A 62 24.93 1.53 9.85
N GLY A 63 23.82 2.06 9.31
CA GLY A 63 23.29 3.37 9.69
C GLY A 63 22.05 3.29 10.57
N LYS A 64 22.15 3.81 11.80
CA LYS A 64 20.98 4.20 12.59
C LYS A 64 20.41 5.50 12.01
N ARG A 65 19.08 5.63 11.93
CA ARG A 65 18.48 6.92 11.57
C ARG A 65 18.63 7.91 12.74
N SER A 66 18.73 9.19 12.42
CA SER A 66 18.73 10.25 13.42
C SER A 66 17.48 10.15 14.31
N ARG A 67 17.60 10.54 15.58
CA ARG A 67 16.47 10.60 16.51
C ARG A 67 15.29 11.36 15.87
N GLY A 68 14.08 10.82 16.01
CA GLY A 68 12.84 11.39 15.46
C GLY A 68 12.50 11.00 14.03
N ARG A 69 13.40 10.38 13.25
CA ARG A 69 13.03 9.87 11.92
C ARG A 69 12.45 8.47 12.02
N GLN A 70 11.33 8.23 11.32
CA GLN A 70 10.69 6.92 11.25
C GLN A 70 11.70 5.87 10.77
N ALA A 71 11.78 4.74 11.48
CA ALA A 71 12.60 3.61 11.07
C ALA A 71 12.04 2.94 9.80
N ARG A 72 10.71 2.98 9.63
CA ARG A 72 9.96 2.31 8.57
C ARG A 72 10.35 2.81 7.18
N ARG A 73 10.54 1.90 6.23
CA ARG A 73 10.76 2.14 4.81
C ARG A 73 9.62 1.60 3.97
N ARG A 74 9.59 2.04 2.70
CA ARG A 74 8.56 1.62 1.75
C ARG A 74 8.50 0.09 1.56
N ARG A 75 9.67 -0.57 1.55
CA ARG A 75 9.81 -2.03 1.48
C ARG A 75 9.29 -2.78 2.71
N ASP A 76 9.29 -2.15 3.89
CA ASP A 76 9.06 -2.87 5.15
C ASP A 76 7.66 -3.47 5.22
N ASP A 77 6.67 -2.82 4.61
CA ASP A 77 5.29 -3.32 4.58
C ASP A 77 5.19 -4.58 3.73
N ILE A 78 5.94 -4.61 2.63
CA ILE A 78 5.96 -5.74 1.70
C ILE A 78 6.75 -6.88 2.34
N VAL A 79 7.90 -6.57 2.96
CA VAL A 79 8.74 -7.54 3.68
C VAL A 79 8.00 -8.13 4.88
N ARG A 80 7.16 -7.36 5.57
CA ARG A 80 6.33 -7.87 6.67
C ARG A 80 5.36 -8.94 6.19
N THR A 81 4.87 -8.85 4.95
CA THR A 81 3.86 -9.76 4.40
C THR A 81 4.47 -10.93 3.63
N MET A 82 5.50 -10.68 2.81
CA MET A 82 6.11 -11.67 1.89
C MET A 82 7.56 -12.02 2.22
N GLY A 83 8.11 -11.46 3.30
CA GLY A 83 9.51 -11.67 3.66
C GLY A 83 10.50 -10.95 2.73
N ASN A 84 11.78 -11.28 2.90
CA ASN A 84 12.88 -10.59 2.19
C ASN A 84 13.01 -11.01 0.71
N THR A 85 12.40 -12.13 0.30
CA THR A 85 12.46 -12.67 -1.07
C THR A 85 11.37 -12.14 -1.99
N TRP A 86 10.55 -11.20 -1.52
CA TRP A 86 9.40 -10.66 -2.25
C TRP A 86 9.71 -10.16 -3.66
N THR A 87 10.92 -9.67 -3.94
CA THR A 87 11.31 -9.22 -5.29
C THR A 87 11.43 -10.37 -6.29
N ARG A 88 11.77 -11.58 -5.83
CA ARG A 88 11.82 -12.78 -6.65
C ARG A 88 10.42 -13.31 -6.93
N GLU A 89 9.57 -13.37 -5.92
CA GLU A 89 8.16 -13.78 -6.02
C GLU A 89 7.37 -12.81 -6.91
N ALA A 90 7.63 -11.50 -6.77
CA ALA A 90 7.04 -10.48 -7.60
C ALA A 90 7.40 -10.58 -9.10
N LYS A 91 8.35 -11.44 -9.51
CA LYS A 91 8.60 -11.68 -10.94
C LYS A 91 7.45 -12.42 -11.59
N ASP A 92 6.82 -13.36 -10.88
CA ASP A 92 5.59 -13.99 -11.35
C ASP A 92 4.43 -13.02 -11.15
N ARG A 93 3.76 -12.67 -12.26
CA ARG A 93 2.68 -11.68 -12.22
C ARG A 93 1.37 -12.25 -11.69
N GLU A 94 1.12 -13.53 -11.93
CA GLU A 94 -0.13 -14.18 -11.52
C GLU A 94 -0.07 -14.54 -10.04
N GLU A 95 1.06 -15.07 -9.57
CA GLU A 95 1.31 -15.30 -8.15
C GLU A 95 1.25 -13.99 -7.36
N TRP A 96 1.96 -12.95 -7.83
CA TRP A 96 1.90 -11.62 -7.21
C TRP A 96 0.48 -11.05 -7.17
N ARG A 97 -0.36 -11.32 -8.16
CA ARG A 97 -1.75 -10.85 -8.16
C ARG A 97 -2.60 -11.61 -7.14
N ARG A 98 -2.39 -12.92 -6.99
CA ARG A 98 -3.11 -13.77 -6.04
C ARG A 98 -2.83 -13.35 -4.59
N ASP A 99 -1.58 -13.05 -4.28
CA ASP A 99 -1.18 -12.71 -2.91
C ASP A 99 -1.53 -11.28 -2.49
N ALA A 100 -2.06 -10.48 -3.42
CA ALA A 100 -2.48 -9.11 -3.15
C ALA A 100 -3.54 -9.02 -2.05
N GLU A 101 -4.41 -10.02 -1.93
CA GLU A 101 -5.50 -10.02 -0.95
C GLU A 101 -4.97 -10.01 0.49
N GLY A 102 -3.94 -10.80 0.79
CA GLY A 102 -3.31 -10.84 2.11
C GLY A 102 -2.63 -9.52 2.50
N PHE A 103 -2.15 -8.76 1.52
CA PHE A 103 -1.57 -7.44 1.75
C PHE A 103 -2.62 -6.33 1.91
N ILE A 104 -3.74 -6.43 1.18
CA ILE A 104 -4.79 -5.41 1.18
C ILE A 104 -5.66 -5.48 2.45
N MET A 105 -5.78 -6.65 3.08
CA MET A 105 -6.61 -6.87 4.27
C MET A 105 -5.86 -6.72 5.62
N GLN A 106 -4.63 -6.22 5.61
CA GLN A 106 -3.77 -6.00 6.80
C GLN A 106 -4.16 -4.77 7.63
#